data_AF-A0A1S3IY58-F1
#
_entry.id   AF-A0A1S3IY58-F1
#
_cell.length_a   1.000
_cell.length_b   1.000
_cell.length_c   1.000
_cell.angle_alpha   90.00
_cell.angle_beta   90.00
_cell.angle_gamma   90.00
#
_symmetry.space_group_name_H-M   'P 1'
#
loop_
_entity.id
_entity.type
_entity.pdbx_description
1 polymer ?
#
loop_
_entity_poly.entity_id
_entity_poly.type
_entity_poly.pdbx_seq_one_letter_code
_entity_poly.pdbx_strand_id
1 'polypeptide(L)'
;MREAQVQDFYVSPPLPYYTVRKTVTKDYKKGMQWEIDENNKTCTTRKLNSSMPPPCIPANAQFQGTYLLSQTLEVDRWYVDAPAASQATVYEVESKTCWPVSETRRSTVPDKFRLTSLTFENVTAGIKNPGIFNLPSYCPPGK
;
A
#
# COMPACT_ATOMS: atom_id res chain seq x y z
N MET A 1 -10.95 -4.73 9.27
CA MET A 1 -10.57 -4.94 7.87
C MET A 1 -9.07 -5.15 7.88
N ARG A 2 -8.53 -6.05 7.06
CA ARG A 2 -7.12 -6.44 7.12
C ARG A 2 -6.43 -6.17 5.78
N GLU A 3 -5.20 -5.72 5.83
CA GLU A 3 -4.31 -5.51 4.69
C GLU A 3 -2.99 -6.21 4.97
N ALA A 4 -2.42 -6.89 3.98
CA ALA A 4 -1.12 -7.51 4.07
C ALA A 4 -0.30 -7.12 2.83
N GLN A 5 0.93 -6.68 3.06
CA GLN A 5 1.89 -6.33 2.01
C GLN A 5 3.13 -7.17 2.23
N VAL A 6 3.53 -7.96 1.23
CA VAL A 6 4.74 -8.79 1.27
C VAL A 6 5.73 -8.19 0.30
N GLN A 7 6.95 -7.95 0.76
CA GLN A 7 8.01 -7.35 -0.03
C GLN A 7 9.35 -8.02 0.24
N ASP A 8 10.02 -8.42 -0.83
CA ASP A 8 11.39 -8.91 -0.79
C ASP A 8 12.36 -7.76 -1.02
N PHE A 9 13.26 -7.54 -0.07
CA PHE A 9 14.30 -6.52 -0.12
C PHE A 9 15.65 -7.16 -0.39
N TYR A 10 16.34 -6.72 -1.44
CA TYR A 10 17.72 -7.09 -1.68
C TYR A 10 18.64 -6.16 -0.88
N VAL A 11 19.27 -6.68 0.17
CA VAL A 11 20.15 -5.91 1.04
C VAL A 11 21.60 -6.16 0.62
N SER A 12 22.34 -5.06 0.44
CA SER A 12 23.76 -5.08 0.10
C SER A 12 24.62 -4.57 1.29
N PRO A 13 25.09 -5.41 2.21
CA PRO A 13 26.22 -5.09 3.08
C PRO A 13 27.51 -5.73 2.50
N PRO A 14 28.71 -5.53 3.09
CA PRO A 14 29.98 -5.85 2.43
C PRO A 14 30.21 -7.37 2.32
N LEU A 15 29.48 -8.01 1.40
CA LEU A 15 29.38 -9.42 1.04
C LEU A 15 29.08 -10.41 2.19
N PRO A 16 28.20 -11.41 1.97
CA PRO A 16 27.37 -11.67 0.78
C PRO A 16 26.03 -10.90 0.77
N TYR A 17 25.43 -10.76 -0.42
CA TYR A 17 24.05 -10.28 -0.58
C TYR A 17 23.07 -11.25 0.06
N TYR A 18 22.06 -10.72 0.75
CA TYR A 18 20.93 -11.52 1.22
C TYR A 18 19.62 -10.83 0.90
N THR A 19 18.60 -11.65 0.64
CA THR A 19 17.23 -11.17 0.49
C THR A 19 16.60 -11.15 1.86
N VAL A 20 15.89 -10.08 2.22
CA VAL A 20 15.05 -10.00 3.42
C VAL A 20 13.60 -9.98 2.98
N ARG A 21 12.85 -10.99 3.38
CA ARG A 21 11.40 -11.02 3.16
C ARG A 21 10.70 -10.34 4.32
N LYS A 22 10.05 -9.22 4.02
CA LYS A 22 9.24 -8.48 4.99
C LYS A 22 7.77 -8.57 4.66
N THR A 23 6.98 -8.85 5.68
CA THR A 23 5.53 -8.85 5.60
C THR A 23 4.97 -7.79 6.54
N VAL A 24 4.22 -6.83 6.00
CA VAL A 24 3.51 -5.81 6.78
C VAL A 24 2.04 -6.17 6.81
N THR A 25 1.52 -6.51 7.99
CA THR A 25 0.09 -6.80 8.20
C THR A 25 -0.54 -5.68 9.01
N LYS A 26 -1.66 -5.12 8.53
CA LYS A 26 -2.47 -4.12 9.23
C LYS A 26 -3.84 -4.70 9.53
N ASP A 27 -4.28 -4.62 10.77
CA ASP A 27 -5.66 -4.90 11.18
C ASP A 27 -6.30 -3.61 11.70
N TYR A 28 -7.09 -2.98 10.84
CA TYR A 28 -7.78 -1.73 11.14
C TYR A 28 -8.91 -1.90 12.17
N LYS A 29 -9.43 -3.13 12.39
CA LYS A 29 -10.41 -3.36 13.47
C LYS A 29 -9.72 -3.37 14.83
N LYS A 30 -8.48 -3.87 14.89
CA LYS A 30 -7.65 -3.86 16.10
C LYS A 30 -6.85 -2.58 16.29
N GLY A 31 -6.76 -1.74 15.25
CA GLY A 31 -5.91 -0.54 15.27
C GLY A 31 -4.42 -0.89 15.38
N MET A 32 -4.00 -2.00 14.79
CA MET A 32 -2.64 -2.55 14.95
C MET A 32 -1.99 -2.88 13.62
N GLN A 33 -0.68 -2.67 13.54
CA GLN A 33 0.17 -3.13 12.45
C GLN A 33 1.33 -3.96 13.00
N TRP A 34 1.65 -5.04 12.29
CA TRP A 34 2.83 -5.87 12.48
C TRP A 34 3.77 -5.71 11.28
N GLU A 35 5.06 -5.48 11.53
CA GLU A 35 6.11 -5.61 10.53
C GLU A 35 6.94 -6.84 10.87
N ILE A 36 6.92 -7.82 9.97
CA ILE A 36 7.44 -9.16 10.17
C ILE A 36 8.66 -9.31 9.28
N ASP A 37 9.81 -9.60 9.87
CA ASP A 37 11.00 -10.06 9.14
C ASP A 37 11.00 -11.58 9.20
N GLU A 38 10.65 -12.21 8.08
CA GLU A 38 10.48 -13.67 8.03
C GLU A 38 11.81 -14.42 8.20
N ASN A 39 12.93 -13.79 7.84
CA ASN A 39 14.25 -14.41 7.88
C ASN A 39 14.83 -14.39 9.28
N ASN A 40 14.75 -13.22 9.93
CA ASN A 40 15.25 -13.03 11.30
C ASN A 40 14.24 -13.50 12.35
N LYS A 41 13.03 -13.87 11.94
CA LYS A 41 11.90 -14.22 12.83
C LYS A 41 11.66 -13.12 13.86
N THR A 42 11.81 -11.86 13.45
CA THR A 42 11.53 -10.70 14.30
C THR A 42 10.23 -10.06 13.86
N CYS A 43 9.55 -9.44 14.82
CA CYS A 43 8.25 -8.84 14.57
C CYS A 43 8.10 -7.60 15.44
N THR A 44 7.93 -6.45 14.80
CA THR A 44 7.63 -5.20 15.50
C THR A 44 6.16 -4.88 15.37
N THR A 45 5.61 -4.22 16.39
CA THR A 45 4.20 -3.81 16.41
C THR A 45 4.07 -2.32 16.61
N ARG A 46 3.06 -1.73 15.97
CA ARG A 46 2.70 -0.33 16.15
C ARG A 46 1.19 -0.14 16.08
N LYS A 47 0.71 0.87 16.81
CA LYS A 47 -0.68 1.32 16.70
C LYS A 47 -0.90 1.99 15.34
N LEU A 48 -2.03 1.69 14.73
CA LEU A 48 -2.53 2.41 13.55
C LEU A 48 -3.24 3.66 14.02
N ASN A 49 -2.76 4.82 13.57
CA ASN A 49 -3.36 6.11 13.89
C ASN A 49 -4.41 6.55 12.85
N SER A 50 -4.65 5.72 11.83
CA SER A 50 -5.56 6.03 10.72
C SER A 50 -6.53 4.89 10.47
N SER A 51 -7.71 5.25 9.97
CA SER A 51 -8.67 4.30 9.42
C SER A 51 -8.16 3.71 8.12
N MET A 52 -8.75 2.58 7.71
CA MET A 52 -8.47 2.03 6.39
C MET A 52 -8.88 3.04 5.32
N PRO A 53 -8.00 3.38 4.37
CA PRO A 53 -8.40 4.18 3.22
C PRO A 53 -9.54 3.47 2.47
N PRO A 54 -10.51 4.21 1.92
CA PRO A 54 -11.53 3.61 1.09
C PRO A 54 -10.86 2.90 -0.11
N PRO A 55 -11.35 1.72 -0.52
CA PRO A 55 -10.75 0.95 -1.62
C PRO A 55 -11.07 1.53 -3.01
N CYS A 56 -11.89 2.58 -3.07
CA CYS A 56 -12.37 3.20 -4.30
C CYS A 56 -11.87 4.64 -4.39
N ILE A 57 -11.90 5.19 -5.60
CA ILE A 57 -11.67 6.61 -5.84
C ILE A 57 -12.64 7.42 -4.94
N PRO A 58 -12.14 8.34 -4.11
CA PRO A 58 -12.99 9.15 -3.25
C PRO A 58 -14.03 9.96 -4.03
N ALA A 59 -15.23 10.12 -3.48
CA ALA A 59 -16.32 10.84 -4.15
C ALA A 59 -16.00 12.33 -4.43
N ASN A 60 -15.08 12.92 -3.65
CA ASN A 60 -14.59 14.28 -3.85
C ASN A 60 -13.38 14.37 -4.80
N ALA A 61 -13.02 13.29 -5.50
CA ALA A 61 -11.96 13.30 -6.48
C ALA A 61 -12.35 14.11 -7.72
N GLN A 62 -11.39 14.87 -8.23
CA GLN A 62 -11.49 15.62 -9.47
C GLN A 62 -11.00 14.76 -10.63
N PHE A 63 -11.87 14.53 -11.62
CA PHE A 63 -11.47 13.88 -12.86
C PHE A 63 -10.49 14.78 -13.63
N GLN A 64 -9.34 14.23 -14.02
CA GLN A 64 -8.30 14.95 -14.75
C GLN A 64 -8.25 14.58 -16.24
N GLY A 65 -9.02 13.57 -16.65
CA GLY A 65 -9.10 13.11 -18.03
C GLY A 65 -8.78 11.62 -18.19
N THR A 66 -8.94 11.17 -19.42
CA THR A 66 -8.64 9.81 -19.86
C THR A 66 -7.46 9.84 -20.83
N TYR A 67 -6.55 8.88 -20.73
CA TYR A 67 -5.42 8.73 -21.66
C TYR A 67 -5.11 7.25 -21.92
N LEU A 68 -4.35 6.99 -22.98
CA LEU A 68 -3.88 5.65 -23.32
C LEU A 68 -2.49 5.40 -22.76
N LEU A 69 -2.37 4.45 -21.85
CA LEU A 69 -1.09 3.90 -21.42
C LEU A 69 -0.64 2.84 -22.44
N SER A 70 0.55 3.01 -23.01
CA SER A 70 1.13 2.10 -24.02
C SER A 70 0.21 1.83 -25.22
N GLN A 71 -0.61 2.82 -25.60
CA GLN A 71 -1.57 2.78 -26.73
C GLN A 71 -2.73 1.78 -26.60
N THR A 72 -2.75 0.91 -25.59
CA THR A 72 -3.71 -0.21 -25.49
C THR A 72 -4.57 -0.17 -24.25
N LEU A 73 -4.09 0.43 -23.16
CA LEU A 73 -4.81 0.50 -21.90
C LEU A 73 -5.39 1.90 -21.72
N GLU A 74 -6.71 2.00 -21.70
CA GLU A 74 -7.43 3.25 -21.44
C GLU A 74 -7.49 3.48 -19.92
N VAL A 75 -6.99 4.63 -19.47
CA VAL A 75 -6.81 4.94 -18.06
C VAL A 75 -7.46 6.27 -17.72
N ASP A 76 -8.30 6.25 -16.70
CA ASP A 76 -8.90 7.44 -16.10
C ASP A 76 -8.04 7.92 -14.94
N ARG A 77 -7.75 9.22 -14.95
CA ARG A 77 -6.95 9.87 -13.92
C ARG A 77 -7.82 10.73 -13.01
N TRP A 78 -7.61 10.58 -11.72
CA TRP A 78 -8.36 11.28 -10.68
C TRP A 78 -7.40 11.91 -9.68
N TYR A 79 -7.74 13.11 -9.22
CA TYR A 79 -6.95 13.85 -8.25
C TYR A 79 -7.76 14.15 -7.00
N VAL A 80 -7.18 13.89 -5.84
CA VAL A 80 -7.77 14.20 -4.54
C VAL A 80 -6.78 15.05 -3.77
N ASP A 81 -7.20 16.24 -3.39
CA ASP A 81 -6.48 17.04 -2.41
C ASP A 81 -7.11 16.83 -1.02
N ALA A 82 -6.28 16.56 -0.03
CA ALA A 82 -6.66 16.40 1.37
C ALA A 82 -5.82 17.36 2.23
N PRO A 83 -6.15 18.68 2.24
CA PRO A 83 -5.35 19.69 2.91
C PRO A 83 -5.19 19.43 4.42
N ALA A 84 -6.25 18.93 5.07
CA ALA A 84 -6.23 18.60 6.50
C ALA A 84 -5.21 17.49 6.83
N ALA A 85 -4.91 16.61 5.87
CA ALA A 85 -3.91 15.56 6.00
C ALA A 85 -2.54 15.98 5.42
N SER A 86 -2.39 17.22 4.94
CA SER A 86 -1.21 17.68 4.18
C SER A 86 -0.82 16.71 3.06
N GLN A 87 -1.83 16.16 2.37
CA GLN A 87 -1.67 15.09 1.40
C GLN A 87 -2.47 15.38 0.13
N ALA A 88 -1.89 15.09 -1.02
CA ALA A 88 -2.58 15.02 -2.30
C ALA A 88 -2.32 13.65 -2.94
N THR A 89 -3.32 13.10 -3.62
CA THR A 89 -3.22 11.76 -4.24
C THR A 89 -3.73 11.81 -5.67
N VAL A 90 -2.97 11.19 -6.58
CA VAL A 90 -3.42 10.88 -7.94
C VAL A 90 -3.74 9.40 -7.99
N TYR A 91 -4.94 9.06 -8.45
CA TYR A 91 -5.37 7.70 -8.72
C TYR A 91 -5.49 7.52 -10.23
N GLU A 92 -4.97 6.41 -10.73
CA GLU A 92 -5.09 6.00 -12.13
C GLU A 92 -5.74 4.62 -12.14
N VAL A 93 -6.87 4.50 -12.82
CA VAL A 93 -7.65 3.25 -12.93
C VAL A 93 -7.95 2.96 -14.39
N GLU A 94 -8.10 1.69 -14.74
CA GLU A 94 -8.57 1.31 -16.08
C GLU A 94 -10.02 1.79 -16.27
N SER A 95 -10.29 2.47 -17.38
CA SER A 95 -11.53 3.23 -17.57
C SER A 95 -12.80 2.39 -17.59
N LYS A 96 -12.75 1.11 -18.01
CA LYS A 96 -13.94 0.25 -18.19
C LYS A 96 -14.26 -0.60 -16.96
N THR A 97 -13.26 -0.94 -16.19
CA THR A 97 -13.30 -1.96 -15.13
C THR A 97 -12.93 -1.39 -13.76
N CYS A 98 -12.35 -0.19 -13.71
CA CYS A 98 -11.89 0.47 -12.50
C CYS A 98 -10.81 -0.33 -11.75
N TRP A 99 -10.08 -1.21 -12.44
CA TRP A 99 -8.90 -1.86 -11.86
C TRP A 99 -7.81 -0.81 -11.60
N PRO A 100 -7.15 -0.81 -10.42
CA PRO A 100 -6.11 0.15 -10.12
C PRO A 100 -4.92 -0.10 -11.04
N VAL A 101 -4.40 0.99 -11.61
CA VAL A 101 -3.20 0.99 -12.47
C VAL A 101 -2.04 1.57 -11.66
N SER A 102 -2.24 2.77 -11.11
CA SER A 102 -1.25 3.42 -10.28
C SER A 102 -1.88 4.31 -9.21
N GLU A 103 -1.11 4.58 -8.17
CA GLU A 103 -1.46 5.57 -7.16
C GLU A 103 -0.20 6.35 -6.78
N THR A 104 -0.26 7.67 -6.89
CA THR A 104 0.83 8.56 -6.48
C THR A 104 0.38 9.46 -5.35
N ARG A 105 0.98 9.28 -4.18
CA ARG A 105 0.74 10.06 -2.98
C ARG A 105 1.84 11.08 -2.78
N ARG A 106 1.40 12.32 -2.63
CA ARG A 106 2.18 13.48 -2.26
C ARG A 106 1.85 13.82 -0.81
N SER A 107 2.81 13.77 0.11
CA SER A 107 2.59 14.17 1.51
C SER A 107 3.72 15.04 2.02
N THR A 108 3.38 16.02 2.87
CA THR A 108 4.35 16.83 3.60
C THR A 108 4.45 16.32 5.02
N VAL A 109 5.67 16.02 5.47
CA VAL A 109 6.01 15.79 6.89
C VAL A 109 6.87 16.96 7.36
N PRO A 110 7.05 17.20 8.68
CA PRO A 110 7.88 18.33 9.14
C PRO A 110 9.23 18.38 8.40
N ASP A 111 9.48 19.51 7.76
CA ASP A 111 10.68 19.84 6.97
C ASP A 111 11.00 18.94 5.77
N LYS A 112 10.10 18.05 5.34
CA LYS A 112 10.35 17.15 4.20
C LYS A 112 9.14 16.92 3.32
N PHE A 113 9.45 16.77 2.04
CA PHE A 113 8.52 16.32 1.04
C PHE A 113 8.65 14.81 0.83
N ARG A 114 7.53 14.08 0.87
CA ARG A 114 7.50 12.64 0.56
C ARG A 114 6.59 12.40 -0.64
N LEU A 115 7.16 11.80 -1.67
CA LEU A 115 6.43 11.23 -2.80
C LEU A 115 6.45 9.70 -2.66
N THR A 116 5.32 9.06 -2.90
CA THR A 116 5.20 7.60 -2.91
C THR A 116 4.34 7.21 -4.08
N SER A 117 4.90 6.43 -5.00
CA SER A 117 4.19 5.90 -6.17
C SER A 117 4.07 4.39 -6.03
N LEU A 118 2.87 3.89 -6.25
CA LEU A 118 2.52 2.48 -6.25
C LEU A 118 2.00 2.14 -7.64
N THR A 119 2.55 1.10 -8.25
CA THR A 119 2.05 0.52 -9.50
C THR A 119 1.45 -0.83 -9.18
N PHE A 120 0.28 -1.11 -9.75
CA PHE A 120 -0.44 -2.36 -9.52
C PHE A 120 -0.34 -3.24 -10.76
N GLU A 121 0.18 -4.45 -10.59
CA GLU A 121 0.36 -5.43 -11.66
C GLU A 121 -0.24 -6.77 -11.24
N ASN A 122 -0.69 -7.56 -12.22
CA ASN A 122 -1.26 -8.90 -11.98
C ASN A 122 -2.37 -8.92 -10.92
N VAL A 123 -3.19 -7.86 -10.89
CA VAL A 123 -4.27 -7.70 -9.90
C VAL A 123 -5.35 -8.76 -10.16
N THR A 124 -5.81 -9.41 -9.09
CA THR A 124 -6.89 -10.40 -9.15
C THR A 124 -7.96 -10.09 -8.12
N ALA A 125 -9.21 -10.42 -8.42
CA ALA A 125 -10.31 -10.25 -7.49
C ALA A 125 -10.22 -11.25 -6.33
N GLY A 126 -10.49 -10.76 -5.11
CA GLY A 126 -10.52 -11.59 -3.91
C GLY A 126 -9.14 -11.98 -3.39
N ILE A 127 -9.14 -12.80 -2.33
CA ILE A 127 -7.92 -13.24 -1.65
C ILE A 127 -7.83 -14.75 -1.78
N LYS A 128 -6.86 -15.23 -2.56
CA LYS A 128 -6.69 -16.68 -2.80
C LYS A 128 -6.28 -17.45 -1.54
N ASN A 129 -5.42 -16.86 -0.72
CA ASN A 129 -4.95 -17.47 0.54
C ASN A 129 -5.18 -16.52 1.72
N PRO A 130 -6.23 -16.71 2.54
CA PRO A 130 -6.50 -15.87 3.71
C PRO A 130 -5.46 -16.06 4.84
N GLY A 131 -4.66 -17.13 4.79
CA GLY A 131 -3.59 -17.39 5.76
C GLY A 131 -2.50 -16.33 5.78
N ILE A 132 -2.41 -15.48 4.75
CA ILE A 132 -1.49 -14.33 4.69
C ILE A 132 -1.72 -13.31 5.83
N PHE A 133 -2.89 -13.33 6.45
CA PHE A 133 -3.21 -12.48 7.61
C PHE A 133 -2.89 -13.13 8.97
N ASN A 134 -2.45 -14.39 8.98
CA ASN A 134 -2.11 -15.07 10.22
C ASN A 134 -0.73 -14.61 10.66
N LEU A 135 -0.64 -14.17 11.91
CA LEU A 135 0.62 -13.76 12.49
C LEU A 135 1.43 -14.99 12.88
N PRO A 136 2.75 -15.01 12.60
CA PRO A 136 3.64 -16.03 13.13
C PRO A 136 3.63 -16.06 14.66
N SER A 137 3.93 -17.22 15.26
CA SER A 137 3.92 -17.40 16.72
C SER A 137 4.88 -16.50 17.49
N TYR A 138 5.94 -16.01 16.83
CA TYR A 138 6.91 -15.08 17.41
C TYR A 138 6.46 -13.61 17.35
N CYS A 139 5.33 -13.30 16.70
CA CYS A 139 4.77 -11.96 16.73
C CYS A 139 3.97 -11.72 18.01
N PRO A 140 4.16 -10.58 18.69
CA PRO A 140 3.37 -10.26 19.87
C PRO A 140 1.89 -10.04 19.49
N PRO A 141 0.94 -10.48 20.33
CA PRO A 141 -0.47 -10.18 20.13
C PRO A 141 -0.67 -8.68 20.25
N GLY A 142 -1.35 -8.07 19.27
CA GLY A 142 -1.71 -6.66 19.34
C GLY A 142 -2.66 -6.43 20.52
N LYS A 143 -2.24 -5.59 21.47
CA LYS A 143 -3.00 -5.17 22.64
C LYS A 143 -3.53 -3.76 22.47
#